data_AF-A0A1I8PS71-F1
#
_entry.id   AF-A0A1I8PS71-F1
#
_cell.length_a   1.000
_cell.length_b   1.000
_cell.length_c   1.000
_cell.angle_alpha   90.00
_cell.angle_beta   90.00
_cell.angle_gamma   90.00
#
_symmetry.space_group_name_H-M   'P 1'
#
loop_
_entity.id
_entity.type
_entity.pdbx_description
1 polymer ?
#
loop_
_entity_poly.entity_id
_entity_poly.type
_entity_poly.pdbx_seq_one_letter_code
_entity_poly.pdbx_strand_id
1 'polypeptide(L)'
;MKISTVALLFAFAIGTLATGTTYESSEHPGKCVYSDLVLSPGEHGKPAGKCEQFHCEEGFKGRIEPCDYRFIILEPPCWWGEIEDHSKPYPECCMRKVICPKSWKGK
;
A
#
# COMPACT_ATOMS: atom_id res chain seq x y z
N MET A 1 -55.06 7.16 -37.52
CA MET A 1 -54.56 6.29 -36.43
C MET A 1 -53.07 6.50 -36.27
N LYS A 2 -52.68 7.01 -35.11
CA LYS A 2 -51.30 7.31 -34.71
C LYS A 2 -50.62 6.00 -34.30
N ILE A 3 -49.44 5.70 -34.84
CA ILE A 3 -48.49 4.82 -34.16
C ILE A 3 -47.16 5.55 -34.18
N SER A 4 -47.03 6.40 -33.18
CA SER A 4 -45.85 7.16 -32.82
C SER A 4 -45.12 6.36 -31.76
N THR A 5 -43.97 5.78 -32.11
CA THR A 5 -42.93 5.46 -31.13
C THR A 5 -41.62 5.23 -31.88
N VAL A 6 -40.91 6.33 -32.13
CA VAL A 6 -39.50 6.29 -32.49
C VAL A 6 -38.76 5.60 -31.36
N ALA A 7 -38.12 4.47 -31.68
CA ALA A 7 -37.32 3.68 -30.78
C ALA A 7 -36.12 4.49 -30.28
N LEU A 8 -36.22 5.01 -29.07
CA LEU A 8 -35.10 5.48 -28.29
C LEU A 8 -35.32 4.99 -26.87
N LEU A 9 -34.39 4.19 -26.36
CA LEU A 9 -33.72 4.44 -25.08
C LEU A 9 -32.67 3.35 -24.87
N PHE A 10 -31.43 3.80 -25.05
CA PHE A 10 -30.17 3.25 -24.55
C PHE A 10 -30.34 2.30 -23.37
N ALA A 11 -30.03 1.01 -23.57
CA ALA A 11 -29.77 0.12 -22.46
C ALA A 11 -28.46 0.58 -21.80
N PHE A 12 -28.59 1.06 -20.56
CA PHE A 12 -27.51 1.50 -19.67
C PHE A 12 -26.42 0.43 -19.58
N ALA A 13 -25.29 0.66 -20.24
CA ALA A 13 -24.05 -0.03 -19.93
C ALA A 13 -23.31 0.79 -18.88
N ILE A 14 -23.42 0.44 -17.61
CA ILE A 14 -22.37 0.76 -16.65
C ILE A 14 -22.21 -0.44 -15.73
N GLY A 15 -21.25 -1.30 -16.07
CA GLY A 15 -20.77 -2.31 -15.15
C GLY A 15 -19.99 -1.62 -14.04
N THR A 16 -20.59 -1.40 -12.87
CA THR A 16 -19.82 -1.09 -11.67
C THR A 16 -19.15 -2.37 -11.19
N LEU A 17 -17.96 -2.63 -11.72
CA LEU A 17 -17.00 -3.54 -11.09
C LEU A 17 -16.37 -2.80 -9.91
N ALA A 18 -17.05 -2.83 -8.76
CA ALA A 18 -16.39 -2.47 -7.51
C ALA A 18 -15.37 -3.58 -7.18
N THR A 19 -14.08 -3.35 -7.48
CA THR A 19 -13.01 -4.27 -7.05
C THR A 19 -11.75 -3.49 -6.62
N GLY A 20 -11.66 -3.19 -5.32
CA GLY A 20 -10.45 -2.66 -4.67
C GLY A 20 -10.32 -1.14 -4.66
N THR A 21 -9.58 -0.61 -3.68
CA THR A 21 -9.15 0.79 -3.65
C THR A 21 -8.19 1.00 -4.83
N THR A 22 -8.62 1.78 -5.83
CA THR A 22 -7.74 2.23 -6.91
C THR A 22 -6.97 3.46 -6.46
N TYR A 23 -5.74 3.60 -6.93
CA TYR A 23 -4.86 4.73 -6.64
C TYR A 23 -4.68 5.64 -7.86
N GLU A 24 -5.66 5.63 -8.77
CA GLU A 24 -5.65 6.48 -9.96
C GLU A 24 -5.90 7.95 -9.57
N SER A 25 -5.19 8.87 -10.23
CA SER A 25 -5.37 10.31 -10.07
C SER A 25 -5.55 10.98 -11.43
N SER A 26 -6.47 11.94 -11.52
CA SER A 26 -6.65 12.77 -12.72
C SER A 26 -5.44 13.67 -13.01
N GLU A 27 -4.64 13.99 -11.99
CA GLU A 27 -3.41 14.80 -12.13
C GLU A 27 -2.25 13.99 -12.73
N HIS A 28 -2.30 12.67 -12.58
CA HIS A 28 -1.33 11.73 -13.14
C HIS A 28 -2.05 10.58 -13.87
N PRO A 29 -2.66 10.83 -15.04
CA PRO A 29 -3.42 9.81 -15.76
C PRO A 29 -2.59 8.56 -16.06
N GLY A 30 -3.17 7.38 -15.82
CA GLY A 30 -2.50 6.10 -16.09
C GLY A 30 -1.43 5.70 -15.07
N LYS A 31 -1.41 6.33 -13.88
CA LYS A 31 -0.45 6.05 -12.81
C LYS A 31 -1.18 5.77 -11.49
N CYS A 32 -0.55 5.00 -10.61
CA CYS A 32 -0.90 4.97 -9.20
C CYS A 32 -0.22 6.14 -8.46
N VAL A 33 -0.99 6.86 -7.65
CA VAL A 33 -0.52 7.91 -6.77
C VAL A 33 -0.72 7.47 -5.32
N TYR A 34 0.37 7.38 -4.57
CA TYR A 34 0.33 7.00 -3.16
C TYR A 34 1.39 7.77 -2.37
N SER A 35 0.95 8.57 -1.40
CA SER A 35 1.83 9.47 -0.65
C SER A 35 2.56 10.42 -1.62
N ASP A 36 3.88 10.30 -1.70
CA ASP A 36 4.81 11.04 -2.55
C ASP A 36 5.19 10.27 -3.83
N LEU A 37 4.63 9.08 -4.03
CA LEU A 37 4.93 8.22 -5.17
C LEU A 37 3.94 8.42 -6.31
N VAL A 38 4.48 8.49 -7.53
CA VAL A 38 3.74 8.40 -8.78
C VAL A 38 4.34 7.27 -9.59
N LEU A 39 3.63 6.14 -9.69
CA LEU A 39 4.13 4.89 -10.23
C LEU A 39 3.28 4.40 -11.41
N SER A 40 3.95 3.80 -12.39
CA SER A 40 3.29 3.05 -13.46
C SER A 40 2.83 1.68 -12.94
N PRO A 41 1.81 1.06 -13.56
CA PRO A 41 1.52 -0.35 -13.32
C PRO A 41 2.79 -1.21 -13.47
N GLY A 42 3.01 -2.11 -12.50
CA GLY A 42 4.21 -2.94 -12.38
C GLY A 42 5.35 -2.33 -11.56
N GLU A 43 5.32 -1.01 -11.31
CA GLU A 43 6.34 -0.34 -10.49
C GLU A 43 6.01 -0.38 -9.00
N HIS A 44 7.05 -0.27 -8.18
CA HIS A 44 6.94 -0.22 -6.73
C HIS A 44 7.88 0.84 -6.17
N GLY A 45 7.49 1.45 -5.05
CA GLY A 45 8.29 2.46 -4.36
C GLY A 45 8.08 2.44 -2.85
N LYS A 46 9.11 2.87 -2.11
CA LYS A 46 9.00 3.17 -0.68
C LYS A 46 8.62 4.66 -0.53
N PRO A 47 7.47 4.98 0.10
CA PRO A 47 7.11 6.36 0.34
C PRO A 47 8.03 7.02 1.38
N ALA A 48 8.26 8.31 1.23
CA ALA A 48 9.05 9.10 2.16
C ALA A 48 8.48 9.04 3.59
N GLY A 49 9.36 8.91 4.58
CA GLY A 49 9.00 8.87 6.00
C GLY A 49 8.30 7.59 6.49
N LYS A 50 7.86 6.69 5.60
CA LYS A 50 7.27 5.40 5.96
C LYS A 50 8.24 4.26 5.71
N CYS A 51 8.08 3.16 6.45
CA CYS A 51 8.79 1.90 6.16
C CYS A 51 7.80 0.83 5.74
N GLU A 52 7.38 0.93 4.49
CA GLU A 52 6.49 0.01 3.78
C GLU A 52 6.84 0.10 2.29
N GLN A 53 6.50 -0.94 1.53
CA GLN A 53 6.63 -0.94 0.09
C GLN A 53 5.24 -0.81 -0.55
N PHE A 54 5.05 0.18 -1.40
CA PHE A 54 3.86 0.30 -2.21
C PHE A 54 4.11 -0.32 -3.59
N HIS A 55 3.19 -1.16 -4.03
CA HIS A 55 3.21 -1.79 -5.35
C HIS A 55 2.01 -1.30 -6.16
N CYS A 56 2.28 -0.70 -7.32
CA CYS A 56 1.25 -0.34 -8.30
C CYS A 56 1.00 -1.53 -9.21
N GLU A 57 -0.18 -2.13 -9.10
CA GLU A 57 -0.60 -3.27 -9.90
C GLU A 57 -1.45 -2.83 -11.09
N GLU A 58 -1.74 -3.79 -11.97
CA GLU A 58 -2.64 -3.59 -13.11
C GLU A 58 -4.03 -3.11 -12.67
N GLY A 59 -4.65 -2.26 -13.49
CA GLY A 59 -5.92 -1.60 -13.16
C GLY A 59 -5.80 -0.60 -12.00
N PHE A 60 -4.60 -0.05 -11.78
CA PHE A 60 -4.30 0.96 -10.76
C PHE A 60 -4.62 0.52 -9.34
N LYS A 61 -4.56 -0.78 -9.07
CA LYS A 61 -4.71 -1.34 -7.74
C LYS A 61 -3.41 -1.17 -6.98
N GLY A 62 -3.51 -0.80 -5.70
CA GLY A 62 -2.34 -0.63 -4.85
C GLY A 62 -2.26 -1.70 -3.79
N ARG A 63 -1.08 -2.31 -3.64
CA ARG A 63 -0.77 -3.22 -2.53
C ARG A 63 0.29 -2.59 -1.64
N ILE A 64 -0.03 -2.43 -0.37
CA ILE A 64 0.92 -1.94 0.65
C ILE A 64 1.49 -3.16 1.36
N GLU A 65 2.81 -3.27 1.36
CA GLU A 65 3.56 -4.33 2.02
C GLU A 65 4.28 -3.73 3.25
N PRO A 66 3.75 -3.95 4.46
CA PRO A 66 4.39 -3.48 5.69
C PRO A 66 5.52 -4.41 6.12
N CYS A 67 6.38 -3.95 7.03
CA CYS A 67 7.36 -4.80 7.69
C CYS A 67 6.69 -5.98 8.44
N ASP A 68 7.18 -7.20 8.20
CA ASP A 68 6.66 -8.41 8.86
C ASP A 68 7.53 -8.80 10.06
N TYR A 69 7.00 -8.60 11.27
CA TYR A 69 7.66 -8.96 12.53
C TYR A 69 7.12 -10.25 13.15
N ARG A 70 6.18 -10.95 12.50
CA ARG A 70 5.43 -12.07 13.11
C ARG A 70 6.30 -13.25 13.53
N PHE A 71 7.48 -13.41 12.93
CA PHE A 71 8.41 -14.50 13.23
C PHE A 71 9.52 -14.12 14.22
N ILE A 72 9.57 -12.86 14.69
CA ILE A 72 10.57 -12.45 15.65
C ILE A 72 9.99 -12.54 17.06
N ILE A 73 10.50 -13.49 17.82
CA ILE A 73 10.11 -13.71 19.23
C ILE A 73 11.05 -12.88 20.10
N LEU A 74 10.50 -11.89 20.80
CA LEU A 74 11.22 -11.20 21.85
C LEU A 74 11.12 -12.01 23.14
N GLU A 75 12.26 -12.44 23.67
CA GLU A 75 12.29 -13.08 24.98
C GLU A 75 11.92 -12.05 26.06
N PRO A 76 10.93 -12.34 26.93
CA PRO A 76 10.68 -11.50 28.09
C PRO A 76 11.97 -11.37 28.93
N PRO A 77 12.32 -10.16 29.42
CA PRO A 77 11.52 -8.94 29.48
C PRO A 77 11.83 -7.90 28.40
N CYS A 78 12.23 -8.32 27.19
CA CYS A 78 12.54 -7.42 26.08
C CYS A 78 11.28 -6.94 25.32
N TRP A 79 11.35 -5.76 24.70
CA TRP A 79 10.29 -5.19 23.86
C TRP A 79 10.86 -4.48 22.62
N TRP A 80 9.98 -4.22 21.65
CA TRP A 80 10.30 -3.47 20.45
C TRP A 80 10.52 -2.00 20.77
N GLY A 81 11.70 -1.50 20.42
CA GLY A 81 12.02 -0.08 20.38
C GLY A 81 11.58 0.56 19.07
N GLU A 82 12.12 1.75 18.82
CA GLU A 82 11.91 2.52 17.59
C GLU A 82 12.58 1.88 16.38
N ILE A 83 12.13 2.27 15.19
CA ILE A 83 12.82 1.98 13.92
C ILE A 83 14.17 2.67 13.94
N GLU A 84 15.21 1.98 13.49
CA GLU A 84 16.58 2.50 13.52
C GLU A 84 16.79 3.65 12.52
N ASP A 85 16.26 3.50 11.31
CA ASP A 85 16.46 4.47 10.24
C ASP A 85 15.36 4.38 9.16
N HIS A 86 14.47 5.37 9.15
CA HIS A 86 13.39 5.48 8.15
C HIS A 86 13.86 5.92 6.76
N SER A 87 15.11 6.38 6.62
CA SER A 87 15.65 6.86 5.34
C SER A 87 16.13 5.72 4.43
N LYS A 88 16.43 4.54 5.02
CA LYS A 88 16.87 3.36 4.28
C LYS A 88 15.81 2.84 3.30
N PRO A 89 16.20 2.14 2.22
CA PRO A 89 15.24 1.47 1.35
C PRO A 89 14.45 0.39 2.12
N TYR A 90 13.28 0.01 1.63
CA TYR A 90 12.59 -1.18 2.13
C TYR A 90 13.29 -2.42 1.54
N PRO A 91 13.48 -3.51 2.30
CA PRO A 91 13.07 -3.74 3.69
C PRO A 91 14.11 -3.32 4.74
N GLU A 92 15.21 -2.67 4.38
CA GLU A 92 16.28 -2.31 5.32
C GLU A 92 15.82 -1.33 6.42
N CYS A 93 14.86 -0.46 6.12
CA CYS A 93 14.25 0.41 7.13
C CYS A 93 13.40 -0.35 8.17
N CYS A 94 13.14 -1.66 7.97
CA CYS A 94 12.31 -2.44 8.90
C CYS A 94 13.04 -2.79 10.19
N MET A 95 14.36 -2.56 10.27
CA MET A 95 15.14 -2.81 11.48
C MET A 95 14.68 -1.92 12.62
N ARG A 96 14.37 -2.55 13.75
CA ARG A 96 13.96 -1.90 14.99
C ARG A 96 14.92 -2.28 16.10
N LYS A 97 15.17 -1.33 17.00
CA LYS A 97 15.92 -1.63 18.23
C LYS A 97 15.15 -2.63 19.07
N VAL A 98 15.84 -3.59 19.66
CA VAL A 98 15.28 -4.41 20.74
C VAL A 98 15.77 -3.83 22.07
N ILE A 99 14.83 -3.51 22.95
CA ILE A 99 15.15 -2.92 24.26
C ILE A 99 14.90 -3.99 25.32
N CYS A 100 15.94 -4.27 26.11
CA CYS A 100 15.87 -5.17 27.25
C CYS A 100 16.28 -4.42 28.53
N PRO A 101 15.69 -4.73 29.70
CA PRO A 101 16.12 -4.18 30.98
C PRO A 101 17.59 -4.49 31.26
N LYS A 102 18.29 -3.60 31.98
CA LYS A 102 19.71 -3.80 32.35
C LYS A 102 19.97 -5.07 33.17
N SER A 103 18.97 -5.56 33.88
CA SER A 103 19.02 -6.82 34.63
C SER A 103 18.94 -8.06 33.75
N TRP A 104 18.55 -7.91 32.47
CA TRP A 104 18.50 -8.99 31.52
C TRP A 104 19.92 -9.35 31.07
N LYS A 105 20.36 -10.57 31.39
CA LYS A 105 21.68 -11.07 31.03
C LYS A 105 21.72 -11.85 29.72
N GLY A 106 20.60 -11.90 28.99
CA GLY A 106 20.47 -12.71 27.78
C GLY A 106 20.70 -14.21 28.04
N LYS A 107 20.56 -15.01 26.99
CA LYS A 107 21.13 -16.35 26.87
C LYS A 107 22.23 -16.32 25.81
#